data_AF-A0A2U1TLX5-F1
#
_entry.id   AF-A0A2U1TLX5-F1
#
_cell.length_a   1.000
_cell.length_b   1.000
_cell.length_c   1.000
_cell.angle_alpha   90.00
_cell.angle_beta   90.00
_cell.angle_gamma   90.00
#
_symmetry.space_group_name_H-M   'P 1'
#
loop_
_entity.id
_entity.type
_entity.pdbx_description
1 polymer ?
#
loop_
_entity_poly.entity_id
_entity_poly.type
_entity_poly.pdbx_seq_one_letter_code
_entity_poly.pdbx_strand_id
1 'polypeptide(L)'
;MSLLEAIQSKELDIYISLFFTLLGLGLGVMVDSIRNKNPSITNQQGNVVILTVNNVINLTSHPSYRPQDERELVLFVCFLSIILGIIYLFLRSEVLYVLSSITIFSISLWAGGTLHGLYKGYLRGSAWFVSLVFASAFYAVNLFLVNKAFSPDYAPRYFQYSQEIINRYGVNGLPNYFNKQDALWFVFHLAGVFLLFLVEIRVTLFSIYFLAARKALLSESTGESWIVRRTNKYANPNKNILYVTLLSVIAYYFISGKFFMWFEYSFPVQFGNLIDFVLYGRG
;
A
#
# COMPACT_ATOMS: atom_id res chain seq x y z
N MET A 1 -6.74 -32.95 9.55
CA MET A 1 -7.58 -31.97 8.83
C MET A 1 -8.66 -32.76 8.13
N SER A 2 -9.91 -32.62 8.58
CA SER A 2 -11.02 -33.42 8.05
C SER A 2 -11.51 -32.87 6.71
N LEU A 3 -12.06 -33.72 5.84
CA LEU A 3 -12.58 -33.34 4.53
C LEU A 3 -13.69 -32.27 4.66
N LEU A 4 -14.40 -32.27 5.79
CA LEU A 4 -15.40 -31.27 6.18
C LEU A 4 -14.78 -29.87 6.44
N GLU A 5 -13.64 -29.80 7.14
CA GLU A 5 -12.89 -28.56 7.36
C GLU A 5 -12.35 -27.99 6.03
N ALA A 6 -11.92 -28.86 5.12
CA ALA A 6 -11.42 -28.45 3.79
C ALA A 6 -12.55 -27.96 2.86
N ILE A 7 -13.77 -28.47 3.00
CA ILE A 7 -14.95 -27.97 2.28
C ILE A 7 -15.41 -26.64 2.88
N GLN A 8 -15.49 -26.54 4.21
CA GLN A 8 -15.87 -25.30 4.89
C GLN A 8 -14.88 -24.15 4.66
N SER A 9 -13.57 -24.43 4.62
CA SER A 9 -12.58 -23.40 4.31
C SER A 9 -12.72 -22.89 2.87
N LYS A 10 -13.04 -23.78 1.91
CA LYS A 10 -13.26 -23.40 0.51
C LYS A 10 -14.55 -22.61 0.30
N GLU A 11 -15.62 -22.96 1.01
CA GLU A 11 -16.84 -22.16 0.99
C GLU A 11 -16.58 -20.75 1.54
N LEU A 12 -15.85 -20.63 2.66
CA LEU A 12 -15.44 -19.35 3.22
C LEU A 12 -14.64 -18.51 2.19
N ASP A 13 -13.67 -19.10 1.50
CA ASP A 13 -12.89 -18.42 0.46
C ASP A 13 -13.75 -17.96 -0.73
N ILE A 14 -14.74 -18.76 -1.13
CA ILE A 14 -15.71 -18.40 -2.17
C ILE A 14 -16.57 -17.22 -1.73
N TYR A 15 -17.08 -17.22 -0.49
CA TYR A 15 -17.88 -16.12 0.04
C TYR A 15 -17.06 -14.83 0.19
N ILE A 16 -15.81 -14.93 0.62
CA ILE A 16 -14.89 -13.79 0.72
C ILE A 16 -14.57 -13.23 -0.67
N SER A 17 -14.28 -14.09 -1.64
CA SER A 17 -14.05 -13.69 -3.04
C SER A 17 -15.30 -13.03 -3.65
N LEU A 18 -16.49 -13.61 -3.41
CA LEU A 18 -17.76 -13.07 -3.88
C LEU A 18 -18.05 -11.71 -3.22
N PHE A 19 -17.79 -11.59 -1.92
CA PHE A 19 -17.93 -10.34 -1.17
C PHE A 19 -17.02 -9.25 -1.73
N PHE A 20 -15.73 -9.53 -1.98
CA PHE A 20 -14.83 -8.55 -2.58
C PHE A 20 -15.20 -8.21 -4.03
N THR A 21 -15.74 -9.17 -4.77
CA THR A 21 -16.23 -8.93 -6.14
C THR A 21 -17.45 -8.01 -6.11
N LEU A 22 -18.41 -8.27 -5.23
CA LEU A 22 -19.61 -7.45 -5.05
C LEU A 22 -19.27 -6.06 -4.50
N LEU A 23 -18.31 -5.97 -3.57
CA LEU A 23 -17.82 -4.71 -3.02
C LEU A 23 -17.07 -3.90 -4.07
N GLY A 24 -16.20 -4.54 -4.87
CA GLY A 24 -15.52 -3.92 -6.00
C GLY A 24 -16.48 -3.44 -7.09
N LEU A 25 -17.54 -4.22 -7.36
CA LEU A 25 -18.59 -3.86 -8.32
C LEU A 25 -19.45 -2.70 -7.77
N GLY A 26 -19.81 -2.74 -6.48
CA GLY A 26 -20.51 -1.67 -5.79
C GLY A 26 -19.72 -0.37 -5.76
N LEU A 27 -18.42 -0.41 -5.45
CA LEU A 27 -17.53 0.75 -5.54
C LEU A 27 -17.39 1.27 -6.97
N GLY A 28 -17.28 0.36 -7.96
CA GLY A 28 -17.27 0.73 -9.37
C GLY A 28 -18.53 1.48 -9.81
N VAL A 29 -19.70 0.98 -9.40
CA VAL A 29 -21.00 1.61 -9.66
C VAL A 29 -21.15 2.93 -8.90
N MET A 30 -20.72 3.00 -7.64
CA MET A 30 -20.80 4.21 -6.82
C MET A 30 -19.90 5.32 -7.38
N VAL A 31 -18.70 4.99 -7.84
CA VAL A 31 -17.81 5.91 -8.55
C VAL A 31 -18.42 6.39 -9.87
N ASP A 32 -19.14 5.53 -10.61
CA ASP A 32 -19.83 5.94 -11.83
C ASP A 32 -21.12 6.76 -11.54
N SER A 33 -21.81 6.47 -10.45
CA SER A 33 -23.03 7.17 -10.01
C SER A 33 -22.77 8.58 -9.47
N ILE A 34 -21.70 8.75 -8.65
CA ILE A 34 -21.22 10.07 -8.22
C ILE A 34 -20.83 10.93 -9.44
N ARG A 35 -20.48 10.28 -10.55
CA ARG A 35 -19.98 10.90 -11.78
C ARG A 35 -21.05 11.17 -12.85
N ASN A 36 -22.16 10.44 -12.88
CA ASN A 36 -23.24 10.60 -13.86
C ASN A 36 -24.34 11.60 -13.45
N LYS A 37 -24.10 12.47 -12.47
CA LYS A 37 -25.03 13.56 -12.12
C LYS A 37 -25.31 14.57 -13.25
N ASN A 38 -24.64 14.46 -14.40
CA ASN A 38 -25.05 15.11 -15.66
C ASN A 38 -25.09 14.05 -16.78
N PRO A 39 -26.28 13.63 -17.25
CA PRO A 39 -26.38 12.66 -18.32
C PRO A 39 -26.03 13.33 -19.65
N SER A 40 -24.92 12.92 -20.27
CA SER A 40 -24.72 13.13 -21.70
C SER A 40 -25.11 11.85 -22.41
N ILE A 41 -26.26 11.91 -23.09
CA ILE A 41 -26.71 10.89 -24.04
C ILE A 41 -25.88 11.10 -25.30
N THR A 42 -24.97 10.18 -25.63
CA THR A 42 -24.44 10.11 -27.00
C THR A 42 -23.94 8.72 -27.36
N ASN A 43 -24.38 8.29 -28.53
CA ASN A 43 -24.21 6.96 -29.13
C ASN A 43 -22.74 6.53 -29.22
N GLN A 44 -22.42 5.37 -28.64
CA GLN A 44 -21.12 4.72 -28.80
C GLN A 44 -21.13 3.88 -30.08
N GLN A 45 -20.61 4.43 -31.18
CA GLN A 45 -20.27 3.66 -32.37
C GLN A 45 -18.88 4.09 -32.88
N GLY A 46 -17.92 3.17 -32.78
CA GLY A 46 -16.74 3.15 -33.66
C GLY A 46 -15.53 3.98 -33.27
N ASN A 47 -14.91 3.74 -32.11
CA ASN A 47 -13.44 3.74 -32.01
C ASN A 47 -12.97 3.03 -30.74
N VAL A 48 -12.48 1.80 -30.91
CA VAL A 48 -11.86 1.03 -29.82
C VAL A 48 -10.45 1.57 -29.62
N VAL A 49 -10.31 2.58 -28.77
CA VAL A 49 -8.99 3.07 -28.35
C VAL A 49 -8.34 1.95 -27.52
N ILE A 50 -7.31 1.31 -28.09
CA ILE A 50 -6.51 0.30 -27.40
C ILE A 50 -5.66 1.03 -26.35
N LEU A 51 -5.97 0.80 -25.07
CA LEU A 51 -5.18 1.29 -23.95
C LEU A 51 -3.92 0.43 -23.82
N THR A 52 -2.82 0.92 -24.39
CA THR A 52 -1.47 0.47 -24.04
C THR A 52 -0.89 1.34 -22.94
N VAL A 53 0.02 0.80 -22.13
CA VAL A 53 0.76 1.55 -21.09
C VAL A 53 1.38 2.83 -21.65
N ASN A 54 1.82 2.81 -22.91
CA ASN A 54 2.43 3.95 -23.60
C ASN A 54 1.43 5.08 -23.92
N ASN A 55 0.15 4.78 -24.14
CA ASN A 55 -0.87 5.81 -24.45
C ASN A 55 -1.29 6.60 -23.21
N VAL A 56 -1.16 6.01 -22.01
CA VAL A 56 -1.40 6.70 -20.72
C VAL A 56 -0.28 7.70 -20.41
N ILE A 57 0.94 7.44 -20.88
CA ILE A 57 2.12 8.28 -20.64
C ILE A 57 2.08 9.57 -21.48
N ASN A 58 1.47 9.55 -22.68
CA ASN A 58 1.51 10.67 -23.65
C ASN A 58 0.56 11.86 -23.38
N LEU A 59 -0.19 11.88 -22.27
CA LEU A 59 -0.95 13.07 -21.82
C LEU A 59 -0.05 14.17 -21.18
N THR A 60 1.26 14.05 -21.31
CA THR A 60 2.27 14.79 -20.55
C THR A 60 2.93 15.90 -21.37
N SER A 61 2.32 17.10 -21.39
CA SER A 61 3.05 18.29 -21.83
C SER A 61 2.60 19.56 -21.12
N HIS A 62 2.66 19.59 -19.79
CA HIS A 62 2.67 20.86 -19.05
C HIS A 62 3.65 20.82 -17.87
N PRO A 63 4.76 21.60 -17.91
CA PRO A 63 5.64 21.76 -16.78
C PRO A 63 5.15 22.92 -15.91
N SER A 64 4.90 22.67 -14.63
CA SER A 64 4.93 23.71 -13.59
C SER A 64 4.88 23.05 -12.22
N TYR A 65 6.00 22.42 -11.83
CA TYR A 65 6.24 22.11 -10.42
C TYR A 65 7.21 23.16 -9.89
N ARG A 66 6.69 24.08 -9.06
CA ARG A 66 7.50 25.02 -8.29
C ARG A 66 8.03 24.22 -7.09
N PRO A 67 9.35 24.16 -6.84
CA PRO A 67 9.87 23.48 -5.66
C PRO A 67 9.32 24.21 -4.42
N GLN A 68 8.45 23.54 -3.69
CA GLN A 68 7.97 24.00 -2.38
C GLN A 68 9.07 23.73 -1.36
N ASP A 69 9.25 24.64 -0.40
CA ASP A 69 10.34 24.60 0.59
C ASP A 69 10.37 23.23 1.31
N GLU A 70 11.35 22.40 0.95
CA GLU A 70 11.45 21.00 1.37
C GLU A 70 11.62 20.88 2.89
N ARG A 71 12.13 21.94 3.54
CA ARG A 71 12.37 21.97 4.98
C ARG A 71 11.09 22.02 5.81
N GLU A 72 10.10 22.81 5.39
CA GLU A 72 8.79 22.88 6.06
C GLU A 72 8.03 21.55 5.92
N LEU A 73 8.15 20.93 4.74
CA LEU A 73 7.51 19.65 4.44
C LEU A 73 8.12 18.52 5.28
N VAL A 74 9.45 18.49 5.44
CA VAL A 74 10.14 17.53 6.32
C VAL A 74 9.73 17.70 7.78
N LEU A 75 9.69 18.93 8.29
CA LEU A 75 9.26 19.18 9.69
C LEU A 75 7.80 18.77 9.92
N PHE A 76 6.92 19.08 8.97
CA PHE A 76 5.52 18.67 9.03
C PHE A 76 5.37 17.14 9.03
N VAL A 77 6.12 16.44 8.17
CA VAL A 77 6.13 14.97 8.13
C VAL A 77 6.64 14.39 9.46
N CYS A 78 7.73 14.90 10.01
CA CYS A 78 8.27 14.45 11.30
C CYS A 78 7.25 14.64 12.44
N PHE A 79 6.60 15.80 12.51
CA PHE A 79 5.58 16.08 13.52
C PHE A 79 4.38 15.14 13.40
N LEU A 80 3.90 14.92 12.17
CA LEU A 80 2.80 13.99 11.90
C LEU A 80 3.17 12.55 12.27
N SER A 81 4.41 12.13 12.00
CA SER A 81 4.91 10.81 12.39
C SER A 81 4.92 10.61 13.91
N ILE A 82 5.25 11.65 14.69
CA ILE A 82 5.19 11.59 16.16
C ILE A 82 3.75 11.41 16.63
N ILE A 83 2.82 12.23 16.11
CA ILE A 83 1.40 12.12 16.46
C ILE A 83 0.86 10.74 16.12
N LEU A 84 1.12 10.26 14.91
CA LEU A 84 0.67 8.95 14.49
C LEU A 84 1.33 7.82 15.29
N GLY A 85 2.57 8.01 15.76
CA GLY A 85 3.25 7.07 16.64
C GLY A 85 2.60 6.98 18.01
N ILE A 86 2.18 8.12 18.58
CA ILE A 86 1.39 8.17 19.81
C ILE A 86 0.04 7.47 19.58
N ILE A 87 -0.67 7.78 18.49
CA ILE A 87 -1.94 7.13 18.15
C ILE A 87 -1.74 5.61 18.03
N TYR A 88 -0.69 5.16 17.34
CA TYR A 88 -0.38 3.73 17.20
C TYR A 88 -0.14 3.03 18.54
N LEU A 89 0.48 3.72 19.50
CA LEU A 89 0.75 3.17 20.82
C LEU A 89 -0.56 2.87 21.57
N PHE A 90 -1.55 3.78 21.52
CA PHE A 90 -2.84 3.61 22.19
C PHE A 90 -3.86 2.78 21.39
N LEU A 91 -3.80 2.83 20.06
CA LEU A 91 -4.80 2.27 19.13
C LEU A 91 -4.15 1.36 18.10
N ARG A 92 -3.21 0.51 18.55
CA ARG A 92 -2.41 -0.36 17.68
C ARG A 92 -3.31 -1.20 16.76
N SER A 93 -4.28 -1.90 17.36
CA SER A 93 -5.13 -2.82 16.63
C SER A 93 -5.96 -2.08 15.58
N GLU A 94 -6.52 -0.93 15.93
CA GLU A 94 -7.33 -0.08 15.07
C GLU A 94 -6.50 0.46 13.90
N VAL A 95 -5.28 0.93 14.15
CA VAL A 95 -4.39 1.41 13.08
C VAL A 95 -4.04 0.29 12.09
N LEU A 96 -3.73 -0.92 12.59
CA LEU A 96 -3.45 -2.06 11.73
C LEU A 96 -4.70 -2.53 10.96
N TYR A 97 -5.90 -2.45 11.57
CA TYR A 97 -7.16 -2.71 10.87
C TYR A 97 -7.47 -1.68 9.80
N VAL A 98 -7.17 -0.40 10.02
CA VAL A 98 -7.26 0.64 8.99
C VAL A 98 -6.30 0.34 7.85
N LEU A 99 -5.05 -0.03 8.14
CA LEU A 99 -4.07 -0.42 7.10
C LEU A 99 -4.59 -1.62 6.27
N SER A 100 -5.13 -2.64 6.94
CA SER A 100 -5.74 -3.79 6.28
C SER A 100 -6.93 -3.38 5.40
N SER A 101 -7.78 -2.50 5.91
CA SER A 101 -8.95 -1.99 5.18
C SER A 101 -8.56 -1.20 3.93
N ILE A 102 -7.51 -0.36 4.00
CA ILE A 102 -6.99 0.37 2.85
C ILE A 102 -6.39 -0.61 1.82
N THR A 103 -5.71 -1.65 2.27
CA THR A 103 -5.13 -2.68 1.38
C THR A 103 -6.24 -3.41 0.61
N ILE A 104 -7.27 -3.86 1.32
CA ILE A 104 -8.47 -4.47 0.75
C ILE A 104 -9.18 -3.53 -0.23
N PHE A 105 -9.32 -2.26 0.14
CA PHE A 105 -9.92 -1.24 -0.71
C PHE A 105 -9.12 -1.05 -2.01
N SER A 106 -7.79 -0.99 -1.92
CA SER A 106 -6.90 -0.87 -3.08
C SER A 106 -7.03 -2.06 -4.03
N ILE A 107 -7.07 -3.27 -3.48
CA ILE A 107 -7.31 -4.52 -4.24
C ILE A 107 -8.66 -4.45 -4.93
N SER A 108 -9.71 -4.09 -4.20
CA SER A 108 -11.08 -4.02 -4.71
C SER A 108 -11.22 -3.00 -5.84
N LEU A 109 -10.59 -1.83 -5.69
CA LEU A 109 -10.61 -0.76 -6.67
C LEU A 109 -9.87 -1.17 -7.97
N TRP A 110 -8.73 -1.84 -7.84
CA TRP A 110 -7.99 -2.33 -8.99
C TRP A 110 -8.68 -3.51 -9.69
N ALA A 111 -9.19 -4.47 -8.93
CA ALA A 111 -9.94 -5.62 -9.46
C ALA A 111 -11.22 -5.16 -10.18
N GLY A 112 -12.03 -4.30 -9.54
CA GLY A 112 -13.24 -3.74 -10.14
C GLY A 112 -12.93 -2.93 -11.42
N GLY A 113 -11.87 -2.13 -11.39
CA GLY A 113 -11.41 -1.39 -12.56
C GLY A 113 -11.01 -2.26 -13.74
N THR A 114 -10.28 -3.33 -13.46
CA THR A 114 -9.81 -4.31 -14.45
C THR A 114 -10.95 -5.13 -15.02
N LEU A 115 -11.84 -5.66 -14.18
CA LEU A 115 -13.03 -6.42 -14.60
C LEU A 115 -13.96 -5.58 -15.46
N HIS A 116 -14.24 -4.33 -15.06
CA HIS A 116 -15.02 -3.40 -15.89
C HIS A 116 -14.30 -3.07 -17.22
N GLY A 117 -12.96 -3.10 -17.24
CA GLY A 117 -12.13 -2.99 -18.45
C GLY A 117 -12.29 -4.14 -19.42
N LEU A 118 -12.25 -5.36 -18.91
CA LEU A 118 -12.45 -6.57 -19.68
C LEU A 118 -13.88 -6.66 -20.20
N TYR A 119 -14.88 -6.40 -19.35
CA TYR A 119 -16.30 -6.45 -19.71
C TYR A 119 -16.64 -5.54 -20.89
N LYS A 120 -16.12 -4.31 -20.89
CA LYS A 120 -16.34 -3.35 -21.99
C LYS A 120 -15.40 -3.57 -23.18
N GLY A 121 -14.51 -4.56 -23.12
CA GLY A 121 -13.61 -4.92 -24.23
C GLY A 121 -12.46 -3.94 -24.48
N TYR A 122 -12.16 -3.04 -23.55
CA TYR A 122 -11.07 -2.05 -23.67
C TYR A 122 -9.68 -2.66 -23.43
N LEU A 123 -9.62 -3.75 -22.67
CA LEU A 123 -8.38 -4.47 -22.35
C LEU A 123 -8.32 -5.72 -23.24
N ARG A 124 -7.42 -5.74 -24.22
CA ARG A 124 -7.24 -6.87 -25.15
C ARG A 124 -5.76 -7.20 -25.33
N GLY A 125 -5.45 -8.49 -25.47
CA GLY A 125 -4.10 -8.99 -25.72
C GLY A 125 -3.42 -9.63 -24.50
N SER A 126 -2.39 -10.43 -24.75
CA SER A 126 -1.65 -11.20 -23.72
C SER A 126 -0.90 -10.30 -22.71
N ALA A 127 -0.54 -9.08 -23.09
CA ALA A 127 0.09 -8.10 -22.20
C ALA A 127 -0.80 -7.74 -20.99
N TRP A 128 -2.13 -7.76 -21.15
CA TRP A 128 -3.07 -7.53 -20.04
C TRP A 128 -3.11 -8.71 -19.08
N PHE A 129 -3.01 -9.94 -19.59
CA PHE A 129 -2.92 -11.14 -18.76
C PHE A 129 -1.66 -11.12 -17.89
N VAL A 130 -0.50 -10.80 -18.48
CA VAL A 130 0.77 -10.65 -17.74
C VAL A 130 0.67 -9.56 -16.67
N SER A 131 0.10 -8.40 -17.01
CA SER A 131 -0.12 -7.30 -16.05
C SER A 131 -1.04 -7.72 -14.90
N LEU A 132 -2.06 -8.53 -15.19
CA LEU A 132 -3.00 -9.02 -14.19
C LEU A 132 -2.32 -9.97 -13.22
N VAL A 133 -1.58 -10.96 -13.73
CA VAL A 133 -0.80 -11.90 -12.91
C VAL A 133 0.20 -11.15 -12.02
N PHE A 134 0.93 -10.18 -12.57
CA PHE A 134 1.91 -9.39 -11.81
C PHE A 134 1.24 -8.61 -10.68
N ALA A 135 0.13 -7.92 -10.97
CA ALA A 135 -0.60 -7.16 -9.97
C ALA A 135 -1.26 -8.05 -8.90
N SER A 136 -1.80 -9.21 -9.27
CA SER A 136 -2.32 -10.19 -8.31
C SER A 136 -1.22 -10.69 -7.36
N ALA A 137 -0.03 -11.00 -7.90
CA ALA A 137 1.12 -11.38 -7.07
C ALA A 137 1.54 -10.24 -6.14
N PHE A 138 1.58 -9.00 -6.65
CA PHE A 138 1.89 -7.82 -5.87
C PHE A 138 0.90 -7.61 -4.71
N TYR A 139 -0.41 -7.75 -4.96
CA TYR A 139 -1.43 -7.63 -3.91
C TYR A 139 -1.37 -8.76 -2.89
N ALA A 140 -1.05 -9.99 -3.31
CA ALA A 140 -0.80 -11.09 -2.38
C ALA A 140 0.38 -10.79 -1.46
N VAL A 141 1.45 -10.19 -2.00
CA VAL A 141 2.59 -9.72 -1.19
C VAL A 141 2.16 -8.62 -0.22
N ASN A 142 1.36 -7.64 -0.63
CA ASN A 142 0.88 -6.59 0.29
C ASN A 142 0.02 -7.16 1.44
N LEU A 143 -0.89 -8.10 1.16
CA LEU A 143 -1.65 -8.79 2.21
C LEU A 143 -0.72 -9.54 3.17
N PHE A 144 0.31 -10.20 2.65
CA PHE A 144 1.33 -10.84 3.48
C PHE A 144 2.07 -9.83 4.36
N LEU A 145 2.43 -8.65 3.84
CA LEU A 145 3.10 -7.61 4.62
C LEU A 145 2.21 -7.05 5.73
N VAL A 146 0.94 -6.79 5.44
CA VAL A 146 -0.02 -6.37 6.47
C VAL A 146 -0.13 -7.43 7.57
N ASN A 147 -0.23 -8.71 7.21
CA ASN A 147 -0.25 -9.79 8.18
C ASN A 147 1.04 -9.84 9.02
N LYS A 148 2.21 -9.57 8.42
CA LYS A 148 3.48 -9.46 9.16
C LYS A 148 3.53 -8.26 10.11
N ALA A 149 2.79 -7.18 9.86
CA ALA A 149 2.65 -6.10 10.82
C ALA A 149 1.80 -6.52 12.04
N PHE A 150 0.79 -7.38 11.86
CA PHE A 150 0.03 -7.96 12.97
C PHE A 150 0.84 -8.98 13.78
N SER A 151 1.59 -9.83 13.08
CA SER A 151 2.39 -10.92 13.67
C SER A 151 3.81 -10.92 13.11
N PRO A 152 4.72 -10.11 13.70
CA PRO A 152 6.12 -10.06 13.32
C PRO A 152 6.84 -11.39 13.58
N ASP A 153 7.91 -11.65 12.84
CA ASP A 153 8.75 -12.84 13.03
C ASP A 153 9.50 -12.78 14.36
N TYR A 154 10.02 -11.59 14.68
CA TYR A 154 10.75 -11.31 15.91
C TYR A 154 10.02 -10.16 16.60
N ALA A 155 9.22 -10.46 17.62
CA ALA A 155 8.51 -9.45 18.43
C ALA A 155 8.82 -9.62 19.92
N PRO A 156 8.84 -8.53 20.70
CA PRO A 156 8.83 -8.59 22.15
C PRO A 156 7.65 -9.43 22.67
N ARG A 157 7.87 -10.17 23.75
CA ARG A 157 6.89 -11.12 24.33
C ARG A 157 5.52 -10.48 24.57
N TYR A 158 5.50 -9.23 25.04
CA TYR A 158 4.28 -8.52 25.40
C TYR A 158 3.72 -7.63 24.29
N PHE A 159 4.32 -7.63 23.10
CA PHE A 159 3.88 -6.76 22.00
C PHE A 159 2.41 -6.98 21.61
N GLN A 160 1.94 -8.22 21.59
CA GLN A 160 0.54 -8.52 21.27
C GLN A 160 -0.45 -7.87 22.26
N TYR A 161 -0.02 -7.68 23.50
CA TYR A 161 -0.81 -7.11 24.60
C TYR A 161 -0.51 -5.62 24.83
N SER A 162 0.29 -4.96 23.97
CA SER A 162 0.76 -3.59 24.21
C SER A 162 -0.39 -2.61 24.45
N GLN A 163 -1.44 -2.69 23.63
CA GLN A 163 -2.64 -1.86 23.74
C GLN A 163 -3.41 -2.13 25.04
N GLU A 164 -3.57 -3.39 25.44
CA GLU A 164 -4.23 -3.75 26.70
C GLU A 164 -3.45 -3.23 27.92
N ILE A 165 -2.12 -3.40 27.90
CA ILE A 165 -1.22 -2.92 28.96
C ILE A 165 -1.35 -1.40 29.11
N ILE A 166 -1.33 -0.65 28.00
CA ILE A 166 -1.45 0.80 28.01
C ILE A 166 -2.85 1.23 28.48
N ASN A 167 -3.91 0.57 28.02
CA ASN A 167 -5.27 0.90 28.42
C ASN A 167 -5.51 0.64 29.92
N ARG A 168 -4.83 -0.36 30.50
CA ARG A 168 -5.00 -0.74 31.90
C ARG A 168 -4.09 0.03 32.86
N TYR A 169 -2.84 0.28 32.47
CA TYR A 169 -1.80 0.83 33.36
C TYR A 169 -1.25 2.19 32.90
N GLY A 170 -1.71 2.70 31.76
CA GLY A 170 -1.17 3.89 31.12
C GLY A 170 0.26 3.70 30.59
N VAL A 171 0.84 4.77 30.05
CA VAL A 171 2.23 4.80 29.55
C VAL A 171 3.24 4.49 30.67
N ASN A 172 2.92 4.87 31.91
CA ASN A 172 3.75 4.60 33.09
C ASN A 172 3.84 3.11 33.44
N GLY A 173 2.91 2.28 32.95
CA GLY A 173 2.97 0.83 33.12
C GLY A 173 3.92 0.12 32.15
N LEU A 174 4.31 0.76 31.05
CA LEU A 174 5.15 0.15 30.00
C LEU A 174 6.50 -0.38 30.52
N PRO A 175 7.25 0.32 31.39
CA PRO A 175 8.54 -0.16 31.87
C PRO A 175 8.48 -1.49 32.65
N ASN A 176 7.31 -1.89 33.14
CA ASN A 176 7.12 -3.17 33.83
C ASN A 176 7.06 -4.37 32.86
N TYR A 177 6.80 -4.12 31.58
CA TYR A 177 6.58 -5.14 30.55
C TYR A 177 7.55 -5.04 29.37
N PHE A 178 8.09 -3.85 29.12
CA PHE A 178 8.97 -3.56 27.99
C PHE A 178 10.29 -2.97 28.49
N ASN A 179 11.40 -3.52 28.01
CA ASN A 179 12.72 -3.00 28.28
C ASN A 179 13.14 -1.98 27.19
N LYS A 180 14.36 -1.45 27.30
CA LYS A 180 14.90 -0.46 26.34
C LYS A 180 15.04 -1.03 24.91
N GLN A 181 15.41 -2.30 24.78
CA GLN A 181 15.53 -2.97 23.49
C GLN A 181 14.16 -3.15 22.83
N ASP A 182 13.13 -3.47 23.61
CA ASP A 182 11.76 -3.58 23.12
C ASP A 182 11.23 -2.23 22.62
N ALA A 183 11.61 -1.13 23.29
CA ALA A 183 11.27 0.22 22.83
C ALA A 183 11.96 0.55 21.49
N LEU A 184 13.24 0.19 21.33
CA LEU A 184 13.96 0.37 20.06
C LEU A 184 13.34 -0.48 18.93
N TRP A 185 13.00 -1.74 19.23
CA TRP A 185 12.27 -2.60 18.31
C TRP A 185 10.95 -1.96 17.88
N PHE A 186 10.19 -1.40 18.82
CA PHE A 186 8.91 -0.76 18.55
C PHE A 186 9.06 0.45 17.60
N VAL A 187 10.12 1.25 17.74
CA VAL A 187 10.41 2.36 16.84
C VAL A 187 10.63 1.86 15.40
N PHE A 188 11.41 0.79 15.21
CA PHE A 188 11.59 0.20 13.87
C PHE A 188 10.29 -0.39 13.34
N HIS A 189 9.56 -1.13 14.16
CA HIS A 189 8.28 -1.70 13.74
C HIS A 189 7.28 -0.62 13.31
N LEU A 190 7.14 0.45 14.10
CA LEU A 190 6.29 1.61 13.79
C LEU A 190 6.72 2.30 12.48
N ALA A 191 8.02 2.51 12.27
CA ALA A 191 8.54 3.04 11.01
C ALA A 191 8.16 2.14 9.83
N GLY A 192 8.25 0.81 9.99
CA GLY A 192 7.78 -0.14 8.98
C GLY A 192 6.29 -0.02 8.67
N VAL A 193 5.44 0.13 9.69
CA VAL A 193 3.99 0.35 9.52
C VAL A 193 3.72 1.64 8.74
N PHE A 194 4.46 2.72 9.01
CA PHE A 194 4.35 3.96 8.23
C PHE A 194 4.73 3.79 6.76
N LEU A 195 5.79 3.05 6.48
CA LEU A 195 6.19 2.75 5.11
C LEU A 195 5.10 1.96 4.38
N LEU A 196 4.40 1.04 5.05
CA LEU A 196 3.24 0.35 4.48
C LEU A 196 2.08 1.31 4.18
N PHE A 197 1.77 2.26 5.06
CA PHE A 197 0.76 3.29 4.75
C PHE A 197 1.14 4.10 3.50
N LEU A 198 2.42 4.46 3.35
CA LEU A 198 2.90 5.18 2.15
C LEU A 198 2.79 4.33 0.88
N VAL A 199 3.10 3.03 0.99
CA VAL A 199 2.89 2.06 -0.10
C VAL A 199 1.43 2.02 -0.50
N GLU A 200 0.52 1.80 0.44
CA GLU A 200 -0.91 1.63 0.16
C GLU A 200 -1.55 2.91 -0.37
N ILE A 201 -1.20 4.08 0.17
CA ILE A 201 -1.65 5.37 -0.37
C ILE A 201 -1.18 5.54 -1.81
N ARG A 202 0.08 5.21 -2.11
CA ARG A 202 0.64 5.36 -3.46
C ARG A 202 0.01 4.39 -4.45
N VAL A 203 -0.22 3.14 -4.05
CA VAL A 203 -0.92 2.13 -4.85
C VAL A 203 -2.36 2.57 -5.11
N THR A 204 -3.08 3.05 -4.08
CA THR A 204 -4.45 3.59 -4.22
C THR A 204 -4.49 4.73 -5.24
N LEU A 205 -3.59 5.71 -5.10
CA LEU A 205 -3.55 6.87 -5.99
C LEU A 205 -3.18 6.50 -7.43
N PHE A 206 -2.30 5.51 -7.61
CA PHE A 206 -1.99 4.96 -8.93
C PHE A 206 -3.21 4.27 -9.55
N SER A 207 -3.92 3.44 -8.79
CA SER A 207 -5.14 2.77 -9.26
C SER A 207 -6.26 3.77 -9.59
N ILE A 208 -6.42 4.83 -8.78
CA ILE A 208 -7.35 5.94 -9.09
C ILE A 208 -6.95 6.65 -10.37
N TYR A 209 -5.66 6.98 -10.56
CA TYR A 209 -5.18 7.59 -11.79
C TYR A 209 -5.47 6.71 -13.01
N PHE A 210 -5.16 5.42 -12.93
CA PHE A 210 -5.39 4.48 -14.02
C PHE A 210 -6.87 4.41 -14.41
N LEU A 211 -7.78 4.39 -13.42
CA LEU A 211 -9.22 4.46 -13.64
C LEU A 211 -9.68 5.81 -14.24
N ALA A 212 -9.13 6.91 -13.77
CA ALA A 212 -9.52 8.26 -14.17
C ALA A 212 -9.02 8.62 -15.58
N ALA A 213 -7.74 8.36 -15.86
CA ALA A 213 -7.10 8.58 -17.16
C ALA A 213 -7.78 7.75 -18.26
N ARG A 214 -8.21 6.53 -17.94
CA ARG A 214 -8.97 5.66 -18.85
C ARG A 214 -10.26 6.29 -19.36
N LYS A 215 -11.05 7.00 -18.53
CA LYS A 215 -12.29 7.64 -19.00
C LYS A 215 -12.04 9.01 -19.66
N ALA A 216 -10.93 9.68 -19.36
CA ALA A 216 -10.52 10.90 -20.06
C ALA A 216 -10.09 10.60 -21.52
N LEU A 217 -9.38 9.50 -21.76
CA LEU A 217 -9.05 9.01 -23.10
C LEU A 217 -10.28 8.57 -23.93
N LEU A 218 -11.39 8.26 -23.26
CA LEU A 218 -12.65 7.82 -23.89
C LEU A 218 -13.71 8.93 -24.00
N SER A 219 -13.46 10.13 -23.44
CA SER A 219 -14.38 11.26 -23.51
C SER A 219 -13.91 12.27 -24.56
N GLU A 220 -14.77 12.63 -25.52
CA GLU A 220 -14.51 13.72 -26.48
C GLU A 220 -14.46 15.12 -25.82
N SER A 221 -14.76 15.23 -24.53
CA SER A 221 -14.67 16.50 -23.80
C SER A 221 -13.22 16.92 -23.59
N THR A 222 -12.87 18.09 -24.12
CA THR A 222 -11.54 18.73 -24.02
C THR A 222 -11.09 19.11 -22.60
N GLY A 223 -11.90 18.86 -21.57
CA GLY A 223 -11.60 19.16 -20.18
C GLY A 223 -10.94 17.99 -19.45
N GLU A 224 -9.66 18.11 -19.11
CA GLU A 224 -8.97 17.17 -18.21
C GLU A 224 -9.66 17.17 -16.83
N SER A 225 -10.09 16.01 -16.34
CA SER A 225 -10.74 15.90 -15.03
C SER A 225 -9.80 16.35 -13.91
N TRP A 226 -10.31 17.08 -12.92
CA TRP A 226 -9.54 17.53 -11.74
C TRP A 226 -8.80 16.37 -11.04
N ILE A 227 -9.42 15.18 -11.00
CA ILE A 227 -8.82 13.97 -10.41
C ILE A 227 -7.60 13.52 -11.23
N VAL A 228 -7.68 13.53 -12.56
CA VAL A 228 -6.56 13.18 -13.45
C VAL A 228 -5.42 14.17 -13.22
N ARG A 229 -5.71 15.48 -13.21
CA ARG A 229 -4.69 16.52 -12.96
C ARG A 229 -3.98 16.35 -11.62
N ARG A 230 -4.71 15.98 -10.56
CA ARG A 230 -4.14 15.79 -9.20
C ARG A 230 -3.36 14.48 -9.05
N THR A 231 -3.72 13.46 -9.81
CA THR A 231 -3.11 12.13 -9.71
C THR A 231 -2.05 11.86 -10.80
N ASN A 232 -1.89 12.78 -11.77
CA ASN A 232 -0.93 12.69 -12.87
C ASN A 232 0.54 12.51 -12.41
N LYS A 233 0.90 13.02 -11.23
CA LYS A 233 2.24 12.78 -10.65
C LYS A 233 2.55 11.30 -10.38
N TYR A 234 1.52 10.46 -10.31
CA TYR A 234 1.62 9.02 -10.18
C TYR A 234 1.41 8.30 -11.52
N ALA A 235 1.43 8.98 -12.66
CA ALA A 235 1.18 8.37 -13.96
C ALA A 235 2.28 7.40 -14.41
N ASN A 236 3.52 7.59 -13.95
CA ASN A 236 4.65 6.80 -14.40
C ASN A 236 4.68 5.42 -13.70
N PRO A 237 4.30 4.32 -14.41
CA PRO A 237 4.17 3.01 -13.80
C PRO A 237 5.52 2.46 -13.36
N ASN A 238 6.59 2.68 -14.13
CA ASN A 238 7.93 2.17 -13.81
C ASN A 238 8.49 2.81 -12.54
N LYS A 239 8.36 4.14 -12.41
CA LYS A 239 8.78 4.84 -11.19
C LYS A 239 7.95 4.41 -9.97
N ASN A 240 6.65 4.19 -10.14
CA ASN A 240 5.81 3.71 -9.05
C ASN A 240 6.14 2.27 -8.64
N ILE A 241 6.29 1.35 -9.59
CA ILE A 241 6.64 -0.04 -9.32
C ILE A 241 7.96 -0.10 -8.56
N LEU A 242 9.00 0.60 -9.03
CA LEU A 242 10.30 0.62 -8.36
C LEU A 242 10.19 1.17 -6.93
N TYR A 243 9.55 2.32 -6.77
CA TYR A 243 9.41 2.96 -5.47
C TYR A 243 8.60 2.13 -4.48
N VAL A 244 7.45 1.62 -4.91
CA VAL A 244 6.56 0.81 -4.10
C VAL A 244 7.26 -0.50 -3.71
N THR A 245 7.95 -1.16 -4.64
CA THR A 245 8.70 -2.39 -4.36
C THR A 245 9.80 -2.14 -3.33
N LEU A 246 10.60 -1.08 -3.51
CA LEU A 246 11.68 -0.73 -2.58
C LEU A 246 11.13 -0.45 -1.18
N LEU A 247 10.06 0.36 -1.09
CA LEU A 247 9.41 0.64 0.18
C LEU A 247 8.83 -0.61 0.83
N SER A 248 8.17 -1.48 0.07
CA SER A 248 7.61 -2.74 0.58
C SER A 248 8.70 -3.66 1.14
N VAL A 249 9.87 -3.72 0.50
CA VAL A 249 11.02 -4.49 1.01
C VAL A 249 11.55 -3.90 2.31
N ILE A 250 11.76 -2.58 2.36
CA ILE A 250 12.23 -1.92 3.60
C ILE A 250 11.20 -2.11 4.72
N ALA A 251 9.92 -1.88 4.42
CA ALA A 251 8.82 -2.08 5.35
C ALA A 251 8.81 -3.52 5.90
N TYR A 252 8.98 -4.53 5.05
CA TYR A 252 9.07 -5.93 5.47
C TYR A 252 10.15 -6.16 6.54
N TYR A 253 11.37 -5.67 6.31
CA TYR A 253 12.47 -5.86 7.26
C TYR A 253 12.19 -5.19 8.61
N PHE A 254 11.52 -4.03 8.58
CA PHE A 254 11.19 -3.26 9.78
C PHE A 254 10.02 -3.89 10.55
N ILE A 255 8.90 -4.18 9.89
CA ILE A 255 7.70 -4.73 10.54
C ILE A 255 7.93 -6.15 11.07
N SER A 256 8.75 -6.97 10.38
CA SER A 256 9.05 -8.34 10.81
C SER A 256 10.01 -8.43 11.99
N GLY A 257 10.66 -7.32 12.36
CA GLY A 257 11.72 -7.30 13.37
C GLY A 257 13.08 -7.80 12.87
N LYS A 258 13.21 -8.21 11.61
CA LYS A 258 14.49 -8.66 11.03
C LYS A 258 15.53 -7.54 11.02
N PHE A 259 15.12 -6.31 10.71
CA PHE A 259 16.02 -5.16 10.76
C PHE A 259 16.55 -4.93 12.17
N PHE A 260 15.69 -5.00 13.18
CA PHE A 260 16.11 -4.89 14.58
C PHE A 260 17.12 -5.98 14.96
N MET A 261 16.84 -7.24 14.60
CA MET A 261 17.76 -8.34 14.90
C MET A 261 19.13 -8.15 14.24
N TRP A 262 19.14 -7.67 12.99
CA TRP A 262 20.40 -7.33 12.33
C TRP A 262 21.09 -6.14 13.01
N PHE A 263 20.38 -5.05 13.26
CA PHE A 263 20.92 -3.81 13.82
C PHE A 263 21.50 -3.98 15.22
N GLU A 264 20.80 -4.71 16.10
CA GLU A 264 21.22 -4.87 17.50
C GLU A 264 22.31 -5.95 17.66
N TYR A 265 22.22 -7.05 16.92
CA TYR A 265 23.06 -8.23 17.20
C TYR A 265 24.11 -8.53 16.12
N SER A 266 23.83 -8.24 14.84
CA SER A 266 24.75 -8.59 13.74
C SER A 266 25.61 -7.41 13.31
N PHE A 267 25.02 -6.22 13.21
CA PHE A 267 25.68 -5.01 12.75
C PHE A 267 26.87 -4.61 13.63
N PRO A 268 26.82 -4.64 14.97
CA PRO A 268 27.97 -4.27 15.79
C PRO A 268 29.18 -5.17 15.55
N VAL A 269 28.97 -6.47 15.35
CA VAL A 269 30.03 -7.43 15.03
C VAL A 269 30.61 -7.16 13.65
N GLN A 270 29.75 -6.98 12.64
CA GLN A 270 30.18 -6.67 11.27
C GLN A 270 30.95 -5.35 11.21
N PHE A 271 30.49 -4.34 11.95
CA PHE A 271 31.12 -3.04 12.03
C PHE A 271 32.45 -3.09 12.79
N GLY A 272 32.52 -3.86 13.88
CA GLY A 272 33.77 -4.15 14.58
C GLY A 272 34.81 -4.77 13.65
N ASN A 273 34.43 -5.84 12.93
CA ASN A 273 35.31 -6.49 11.95
C ASN A 273 35.76 -5.53 10.85
N LEU A 274 34.89 -4.63 10.38
CA LEU A 274 35.24 -3.61 9.40
C LEU A 274 36.29 -2.64 9.95
N ILE A 275 36.08 -2.14 11.18
CA ILE A 275 37.05 -1.26 11.86
C ILE A 275 38.38 -1.97 12.04
N ASP A 276 38.36 -3.22 12.51
CA ASP A 276 39.57 -4.01 12.73
C ASP A 276 40.33 -4.27 11.41
N PHE A 277 39.60 -4.54 10.32
CA PHE A 277 40.18 -4.66 8.99
C PHE A 277 40.83 -3.34 8.54
N VAL A 278 40.15 -2.20 8.74
CA VAL A 278 40.67 -0.88 8.35
C VAL A 278 41.89 -0.47 9.19
N LEU A 279 41.90 -0.77 10.49
CA LEU A 279 42.94 -0.34 11.42
C LEU A 279 44.15 -1.29 11.44
N TYR A 280 43.91 -2.61 11.35
CA TYR A 280 44.94 -3.62 11.58
C TYR A 280 45.23 -4.50 10.35
N GLY A 281 44.50 -4.32 9.25
CA GLY A 281 44.77 -4.99 7.97
C GLY A 281 44.64 -6.51 7.99
N ARG A 282 44.02 -7.10 9.02
CA ARG A 282 43.82 -8.54 9.14
C ARG A 282 42.35 -8.90 8.90
N GLY A 283 42.11 -9.54 7.76
CA GLY A 283 41.02 -10.48 7.54
C GLY A 283 41.58 -11.90 7.59
#